data_AF-A0A7W0ZLD9-F1
#
_entry.id   AF-A0A7W0ZLD9-F1
#
_cell.length_a   1.000
_cell.length_b   1.000
_cell.length_c   1.000
_cell.angle_alpha   90.00
_cell.angle_beta   90.00
_cell.angle_gamma   90.00
#
_symmetry.space_group_name_H-M   'P 1'
#
loop_
_entity.id
_entity.type
_entity.pdbx_description
1 polymer ?
#
loop_
_entity_poly.entity_id
_entity_poly.type
_entity_poly.pdbx_seq_one_letter_code
_entity_poly.pdbx_strand_id
1 'polypeptide(L)' 'EIVMHCKGGGRSAKAIEALQKAGFAGRLANLKGGITAWSNEVDPSVPKY' A
#
# COMPACT_ATOMS: atom_id res chain seq x y z
N GLU A 1 -6.07 -6.98 10.25
CA GLU A 1 -5.02 -6.92 9.21
C GLU A 1 -5.32 -5.72 8.33
N ILE A 2 -4.33 -4.87 8.03
CA ILE A 2 -4.49 -3.63 7.27
C ILE A 2 -3.52 -3.66 6.09
N VAL A 3 -4.05 -3.50 4.88
CA VAL A 3 -3.24 -3.32 3.67
C VAL A 3 -3.25 -1.85 3.29
N MET A 4 -2.07 -1.25 3.22
CA MET A 4 -1.89 0.14 2.81
C MET A 4 -1.33 0.19 1.39
N HIS A 5 -1.86 1.09 0.58
CA HIS A 5 -1.37 1.34 -0.76
C HIS A 5 -1.27 2.85 -1.05
N CYS A 6 -0.36 3.21 -1.93
CA CYS A 6 -0.37 4.52 -2.61
C CYS A 6 -0.26 4.30 -4.12
N LYS A 7 0.04 5.33 -4.91
CA LYS A 7 0.25 5.18 -6.36
C LYS A 7 1.29 4.11 -6.72
N GLY A 8 2.50 4.21 -6.14
CA GLY A 8 3.63 3.31 -6.44
C GLY A 8 4.24 2.55 -5.23
N GLY A 9 3.52 2.43 -4.11
CA GLY A 9 3.98 1.71 -2.91
C GLY A 9 4.98 2.41 -1.96
N GLY A 10 5.60 3.52 -2.36
CA GLY A 10 6.61 4.20 -1.52
C GLY A 10 6.06 5.04 -0.35
N ARG A 11 4.92 5.73 -0.54
CA ARG A 11 4.30 6.54 0.53
C ARG A 11 3.61 5.67 1.58
N SER A 12 2.99 4.58 1.13
CA SER A 12 2.36 3.60 2.01
C SER A 12 3.40 2.89 2.89
N ALA A 13 4.62 2.63 2.38
CA ALA A 13 5.73 2.14 3.20
C ALA A 13 6.07 3.10 4.37
N LYS A 14 6.24 4.40 4.07
CA LYS A 14 6.50 5.42 5.11
C LYS A 14 5.37 5.53 6.14
N ALA A 15 4.12 5.38 5.70
CA ALA A 15 2.98 5.40 6.60
C ALA A 15 2.94 4.18 7.53
N ILE A 16 3.30 3.00 7.01
CA ILE A 16 3.46 1.79 7.84
C ILE A 16 4.57 1.98 8.87
N GLU A 17 5.72 2.52 8.47
CA GLU A 17 6.81 2.83 9.42
C GLU A 17 6.35 3.81 10.52
N ALA A 18 5.56 4.83 10.16
CA ALA A 18 5.00 5.77 11.13
C ALA A 18 4.02 5.09 12.11
N LEU A 19 3.16 4.20 11.61
CA LEU A 19 2.23 3.43 12.45
C LEU A 19 2.96 2.45 13.38
N GLN A 20 4.00 1.78 12.87
CA GLN A 20 4.85 0.91 13.69
C GLN A 20 5.54 1.70 14.80
N LYS A 21 6.09 2.89 14.49
CA LYS A 21 6.69 3.80 15.48
C LYS A 21 5.68 4.31 16.50
N ALA A 22 4.41 4.47 16.11
CA ALA A 22 3.32 4.86 17.00
C ALA A 22 2.84 3.71 17.91
N GLY A 23 3.42 2.51 17.82
CA GLY A 23 3.05 1.37 18.65
C GLY A 23 1.83 0.59 18.15
N PHE A 24 1.49 0.72 16.85
CA PHE A 24 0.41 -0.07 16.28
C PHE A 24 0.74 -1.57 16.30
N ALA A 25 -0.05 -2.36 17.03
CA ALA A 25 0.17 -3.79 17.23
C ALA A 25 -0.49 -4.70 16.17
N GLY A 26 -1.30 -4.13 15.27
CA GLY A 26 -1.97 -4.91 14.23
C GLY A 26 -1.03 -5.28 13.07
N ARG A 27 -1.40 -6.31 12.31
CA ARG A 27 -0.73 -6.65 11.04
C ARG A 27 -0.89 -5.51 10.02
N LEU A 28 0.23 -4.97 9.56
CA LEU A 28 0.33 -3.97 8.50
C LEU A 28 1.02 -4.59 7.27
N ALA A 29 0.45 -4.43 6.09
CA ALA A 29 1.00 -4.89 4.83
C ALA A 29 1.06 -3.73 3.81
N ASN A 30 2.16 -3.64 3.06
CA ASN A 30 2.31 -2.66 1.99
C ASN A 30 1.99 -3.31 0.65
N LEU A 31 1.11 -2.69 -0.15
CA LEU A 31 0.90 -3.14 -1.52
C LEU A 31 2.12 -2.80 -2.39
N LYS A 32 2.87 -3.82 -2.78
CA LYS A 32 4.05 -3.67 -3.66
C LYS A 32 3.64 -3.04 -4.98
N GLY A 33 4.34 -1.97 -5.39
CA GLY A 33 4.04 -1.25 -6.62
C GLY A 33 2.75 -0.41 -6.58
N GLY A 34 2.02 -0.41 -5.45
CA GLY A 34 0.83 0.40 -5.25
C GLY A 34 -0.34 0.06 -6.18
N ILE A 35 -1.28 1.00 -6.30
CA ILE A 35 -2.47 0.81 -7.15
C ILE A 35 -2.10 0.70 -8.63
N THR A 36 -0.98 1.28 -9.07
CA THR A 36 -0.53 1.15 -10.46
C THR A 36 -0.14 -0.29 -10.80
N ALA A 37 0.57 -0.99 -9.91
CA ALA A 37 0.90 -2.40 -10.11
C ALA A 37 -0.37 -3.26 -10.06
N TRP A 38 -1.29 -2.98 -9.15
CA TRP A 38 -2.60 -3.65 -9.11
C TRP A 38 -3.37 -3.50 -10.43
N SER A 39 -3.47 -2.28 -10.96
CA SER A 39 -4.12 -2.01 -12.24
C SER A 39 -3.42 -2.64 -13.45
N ASN A 40 -2.16 -3.05 -13.31
CA ASN A 40 -1.39 -3.69 -14.39
C ASN A 40 -1.45 -5.21 -14.32
N GLU A 41 -1.38 -5.76 -13.10
CA GLU A 41 -1.13 -7.18 -12.86
C GLU A 41 -2.38 -7.95 -12.39
N VAL A 42 -3.34 -7.25 -11.78
CA VAL A 42 -4.50 -7.89 -11.13
C VAL A 42 -5.82 -7.46 -11.76
N ASP A 43 -6.10 -6.15 -11.82
CA ASP A 43 -7.38 -5.63 -12.29
C ASP A 43 -7.22 -4.43 -13.23
N PRO A 44 -7.21 -4.66 -14.55
CA PRO A 44 -7.11 -3.61 -15.55
C PRO A 44 -8.28 -2.63 -15.58
N SER A 45 -9.42 -2.95 -14.94
CA SER A 45 -10.58 -2.06 -14.88
C SER A 45 -10.35 -0.88 -13.94
N VAL A 46 -9.42 -1.01 -12.98
CA VAL A 46 -9.07 0.06 -12.06
C VAL A 46 -8.30 1.15 -12.82
N PRO A 47 -8.84 2.37 -12.94
CA PRO A 47 -8.22 3.44 -13.72
C PRO A 47 -6.87 3.86 -13.16
N LYS A 48 -5.91 4.08 -14.06
CA LYS A 48 -4.57 4.58 -13.74
C LYS A 48 -4.57 6.11 -13.89
N TYR A 49 -4.12 6.81 -12.87
CA TYR A 49 -3.95 8.27 -12.84
C TYR A 49 -2.60 8.62 -12.23
#